data_AF-A0A519SX21-F1
#
_entry.id   AF-A0A519SX21-F1
#
_cell.length_a   1.000
_cell.length_b   1.000
_cell.length_c   1.000
_cell.angle_alpha   90.00
_cell.angle_beta   90.00
_cell.angle_gamma   90.00
#
_symmetry.space_group_name_H-M   'P 1'
#
loop_
_entity.id
_entity.type
_entity.pdbx_description
1 polymer ?
#
loop_
_entity_poly.entity_id
_entity_poly.type
_entity_poly.pdbx_seq_one_letter_code
_entity_poly.pdbx_strand_id
1 'polypeptide(L)'
;MAVPARTTVQYAKGFTIQYLPGYKVVTIFGSVGKAAPATRYALVPRGKAHPAGFPASQVIEIPIRSLVGLSSLHVALVDFLNANDVLVGLGSLQYVSAAPVRQRIAQGKIFAVGDGRE
;
A
#
# COMPACT_ATOMS: atom_id res chain seq x y z
N MET A 1 -17.73 -15.37 -1.61
CA MET A 1 -16.99 -14.91 -0.41
C MET A 1 -15.54 -15.33 -0.57
N ALA A 2 -14.61 -14.41 -0.84
CA ALA A 2 -13.20 -14.76 -1.04
C ALA A 2 -12.53 -14.97 0.33
N VAL A 3 -12.05 -16.18 0.59
CA VAL A 3 -11.20 -16.49 1.74
C VAL A 3 -9.92 -15.66 1.59
N PRO A 4 -9.46 -14.92 2.62
CA PRO A 4 -8.28 -14.08 2.47
C PRO A 4 -7.07 -14.99 2.20
N ALA A 5 -6.50 -14.89 1.00
CA ALA A 5 -5.29 -15.61 0.63
C ALA A 5 -4.22 -15.41 1.70
N ARG A 6 -3.68 -16.53 2.21
CA ARG A 6 -2.52 -16.55 3.10
C ARG A 6 -1.28 -16.76 2.23
N THR A 7 -0.24 -16.01 2.55
CA THR A 7 1.08 -16.13 1.94
C THR A 7 2.14 -16.22 3.02
N THR A 8 3.27 -16.84 2.66
CA THR A 8 4.45 -16.98 3.53
C THR A 8 5.58 -16.14 2.95
N VAL A 9 6.19 -15.30 3.81
CA VAL A 9 7.33 -14.48 3.42
C VAL A 9 8.57 -15.37 3.29
N GLN A 10 9.16 -15.45 2.09
CA GLN A 10 10.32 -16.31 1.84
C GLN A 10 11.66 -15.59 2.06
N TYR A 11 11.79 -14.35 1.57
CA TYR A 11 13.09 -13.66 1.53
C TYR A 11 13.14 -12.38 2.37
N ALA A 12 12.02 -11.65 2.48
CA ALA A 12 12.02 -10.35 3.14
C ALA A 12 12.21 -10.50 4.65
N LYS A 13 13.11 -9.69 5.22
CA LYS A 13 13.41 -9.66 6.67
C LYS A 13 12.96 -8.38 7.36
N GLY A 14 12.46 -7.40 6.59
CA GLY A 14 12.07 -6.08 7.09
C GLY A 14 10.64 -5.99 7.64
N PHE A 15 9.84 -7.05 7.49
CA PHE A 15 8.49 -7.08 8.04
C PHE A 15 8.00 -8.51 8.32
N THR A 16 6.93 -8.62 9.08
CA THR A 16 6.16 -9.86 9.27
C THR A 16 4.67 -9.64 9.04
N ILE A 17 3.95 -10.70 8.70
CA ILE A 17 2.49 -10.70 8.56
C ILE A 17 1.90 -11.71 9.55
N GLN A 18 1.05 -11.25 10.46
CA GLN A 18 0.26 -12.09 11.34
C GLN A 18 -1.18 -12.18 10.83
N TYR A 19 -1.71 -13.39 10.76
CA TYR A 19 -3.10 -13.64 10.36
C TYR A 19 -3.93 -13.89 11.62
N LEU A 20 -4.85 -12.98 11.92
CA LEU A 20 -5.74 -13.05 13.07
C LEU A 20 -7.18 -13.35 12.61
N PRO A 21 -8.08 -13.75 13.52
CA PRO A 21 -9.48 -13.91 13.18
C PRO A 21 -10.09 -12.60 12.64
N GLY A 22 -10.36 -12.57 11.34
CA GLY A 22 -11.07 -11.46 10.70
C GLY A 22 -10.21 -10.29 10.19
N TYR A 23 -8.90 -10.25 10.46
CA TYR A 23 -7.99 -9.20 9.96
C TYR A 23 -6.53 -9.68 9.95
N LYS A 24 -5.63 -8.90 9.36
CA LYS A 24 -4.20 -9.19 9.32
C LYS A 24 -3.43 -8.07 9.99
N VAL A 25 -2.29 -8.36 10.60
CA VAL A 25 -1.38 -7.34 11.14
C VAL A 25 -0.06 -7.42 10.40
N VAL A 26 0.35 -6.32 9.77
CA VAL A 26 1.68 -6.17 9.18
C VAL A 26 2.53 -5.38 10.15
N THR A 27 3.67 -5.95 10.52
CA THR A 27 4.65 -5.31 11.39
C THR A 27 5.90 -5.02 10.59
N ILE A 28 6.22 -3.74 10.40
CA ILE A 28 7.43 -3.27 9.71
C ILE A 28 8.49 -2.99 10.77
N PHE A 29 9.65 -3.65 10.63
CA PHE A 29 10.78 -3.45 11.54
C PHE A 29 11.56 -2.21 11.12
N GLY A 30 11.97 -1.39 12.09
CA GLY A 30 12.89 -0.30 11.82
C GLY A 30 14.29 -0.81 11.46
N SER A 31 15.10 0.05 10.84
CA SER A 31 16.44 -0.28 10.38
C SER A 31 17.38 -0.76 11.51
N VAL A 32 18.31 -1.63 11.16
CA VAL A 32 19.25 -2.27 12.08
C VAL A 32 20.19 -1.23 12.68
N GLY A 33 20.08 -1.00 13.99
CA GLY A 33 20.89 -0.04 14.75
C GLY A 33 20.02 0.74 15.72
N LYS A 34 19.97 0.27 16.97
CA LYS A 34 19.17 0.79 18.11
C LYS A 34 17.65 0.80 17.90
N ALA A 35 17.00 -0.24 18.44
CA ALA A 35 15.64 -0.22 19.00
C ALA A 35 14.60 0.65 18.25
N ALA A 36 14.61 0.63 16.92
CA ALA A 36 13.66 1.40 16.15
C ALA A 36 12.26 0.78 16.33
N PRO A 37 11.25 1.56 16.76
CA PRO A 37 9.94 1.03 17.05
C PRO A 37 9.35 0.39 15.79
N ALA A 38 8.90 -0.86 15.93
CA ALA A 38 8.22 -1.53 14.83
C ALA A 38 6.89 -0.84 14.57
N THR A 39 6.66 -0.42 13.32
CA THR A 39 5.39 0.19 12.93
C THR A 39 4.40 -0.92 12.57
N ARG A 40 3.20 -0.88 13.15
CA ARG A 40 2.18 -1.90 12.95
C ARG A 40 1.00 -1.33 12.18
N TYR A 41 0.48 -2.10 11.23
CA TYR A 41 -0.72 -1.78 10.48
C TYR A 41 -1.71 -2.93 10.56
N ALA A 42 -2.98 -2.62 10.82
CA ALA A 42 -4.08 -3.57 10.79
C ALA A 42 -4.76 -3.51 9.41
N LEU A 43 -4.70 -4.62 8.66
CA LEU A 43 -5.41 -4.78 7.39
C LEU A 43 -6.77 -5.42 7.67
N VAL A 44 -7.83 -4.62 7.57
CA VAL A 44 -9.19 -5.01 7.99
C VAL A 44 -10.11 -5.10 6.75
N PRO A 45 -10.82 -6.20 6.53
CA PRO A 45 -11.83 -6.27 5.48
C PRO A 45 -12.88 -5.18 5.64
N ARG A 46 -13.23 -4.49 4.56
CA ARG A 46 -14.29 -3.47 4.56
C ARG A 46 -15.59 -3.99 5.16
N GLY A 47 -16.26 -3.14 5.93
CA GLY A 47 -17.51 -3.47 6.62
C GLY A 47 -17.33 -4.28 7.92
N LYS A 48 -16.08 -4.52 8.36
CA LYS A 48 -15.81 -5.09 9.68
C LYS A 48 -15.42 -4.02 10.69
N ALA A 49 -15.67 -4.31 11.96
CA ALA A 49 -15.24 -3.47 13.07
C ALA A 49 -13.71 -3.35 13.11
N HIS A 50 -13.21 -2.15 13.42
CA HIS A 50 -11.79 -1.91 13.57
C HIS A 50 -11.28 -2.59 14.86
N PRO A 51 -10.11 -3.24 14.82
CA PRO A 51 -9.53 -3.85 16.00
C PRO A 51 -9.13 -2.79 17.03
N ALA A 52 -9.35 -3.09 18.32
CA ALA A 52 -8.89 -2.24 19.40
C ALA A 52 -7.35 -2.16 19.43
N GLY A 53 -6.81 -1.04 19.92
CA GLY A 53 -5.36 -0.85 20.08
C GLY A 53 -4.61 -0.40 18.82
N PHE A 54 -5.33 -0.03 17.75
CA PHE A 54 -4.76 0.63 16.58
C PHE A 54 -5.37 2.03 16.40
N PRO A 55 -4.55 3.09 16.22
CA PRO A 55 -5.05 4.38 15.78
C PRO A 55 -5.60 4.27 14.35
N ALA A 56 -6.53 5.16 13.98
CA ALA A 56 -7.15 5.15 12.65
C ALA A 56 -6.14 5.23 11.50
N SER A 57 -5.02 5.95 11.70
CA SER A 57 -3.91 6.05 10.73
C SER A 57 -3.17 4.73 10.47
N GLN A 58 -3.31 3.74 11.35
CA GLN A 58 -2.71 2.42 11.23
C GLN A 58 -3.71 1.34 10.82
N VAL A 59 -4.98 1.69 10.62
CA VAL A 59 -6.00 0.77 10.11
C VAL A 59 -6.16 1.00 8.62
N ILE A 60 -5.88 -0.04 7.83
CA ILE A 60 -6.02 -0.03 6.37
C ILE A 60 -7.17 -0.96 6.00
N GLU A 61 -8.21 -0.39 5.42
CA GLU A 61 -9.32 -1.17 4.90
C GLU A 61 -8.94 -1.86 3.59
N ILE A 62 -9.17 -3.18 3.51
CA ILE A 62 -8.91 -3.99 2.33
C ILE A 62 -10.23 -4.50 1.69
N PRO A 63 -10.31 -4.56 0.35
CA PRO A 63 -9.30 -4.07 -0.61
C PRO A 63 -9.20 -2.54 -0.59
N ILE A 64 -7.98 -2.04 -0.83
CA ILE A 64 -7.75 -0.60 -1.00
C ILE A 64 -8.47 -0.12 -2.27
N ARG A 65 -8.94 1.12 -2.27
CA ARG A 65 -9.68 1.72 -3.41
C ARG A 65 -8.93 2.85 -4.08
N SER A 66 -7.94 3.40 -3.39
CA SER A 66 -7.18 4.55 -3.82
C SER A 66 -5.77 4.46 -3.26
N LEU A 67 -4.79 4.75 -4.10
CA LEU A 67 -3.37 4.83 -3.76
C LEU A 67 -2.76 6.05 -4.45
N VAL A 68 -1.90 6.73 -3.72
CA VAL A 68 -1.06 7.81 -4.24
C VAL A 68 0.40 7.33 -4.21
N GLY A 69 1.02 7.24 -5.38
CA GLY A 69 2.40 6.78 -5.52
C GLY A 69 3.40 7.94 -5.50
N LEU A 70 4.25 8.01 -4.49
CA LEU A 70 5.23 9.11 -4.37
C LEU A 70 6.59 8.85 -5.05
N SER A 71 6.77 7.67 -5.63
CA SER A 71 8.00 7.29 -6.34
C SER A 71 7.66 6.39 -7.52
N SER A 72 8.55 6.34 -8.52
CA SER A 72 8.41 5.43 -9.67
C SER A 72 8.37 3.96 -9.24
N LEU A 73 9.03 3.61 -8.13
CA LEU A 73 9.00 2.26 -7.56
C LEU A 73 7.59 1.85 -7.13
N HIS A 74 6.81 2.76 -6.53
CA HIS A 74 5.41 2.47 -6.20
C HIS A 74 4.58 2.15 -7.45
N VAL A 75 4.81 2.86 -8.56
CA VAL A 75 4.11 2.61 -9.83
C VAL A 75 4.44 1.23 -10.37
N ALA A 76 5.73 0.87 -10.40
CA ALA A 76 6.18 -0.43 -10.89
C ALA A 76 5.60 -1.59 -10.07
N LEU A 77 5.53 -1.47 -8.74
CA LEU A 77 4.94 -2.50 -7.88
C LEU A 77 3.43 -2.66 -8.11
N VAL A 78 2.70 -1.56 -8.30
CA VAL A 78 1.26 -1.59 -8.58
C VAL A 78 0.97 -2.26 -9.93
N ASP A 79 1.77 -1.92 -10.95
CA ASP A 79 1.68 -2.52 -12.28
C ASP A 79 1.98 -4.01 -12.26
N PHE A 80 3.03 -4.42 -11.53
CA PHE A 80 3.38 -5.82 -11.32
C PHE A 80 2.25 -6.63 -10.66
N LEU A 81 1.51 -6.01 -9.74
CA LEU A 81 0.35 -6.60 -9.08
C LEU A 81 -0.94 -6.53 -9.93
N ASN A 82 -0.87 -5.99 -11.15
CA ASN A 82 -2.02 -5.71 -12.03
C ASN A 82 -3.11 -4.88 -11.33
N ALA A 83 -2.72 -4.00 -10.40
CA ALA A 83 -3.62 -3.23 -9.55
C ALA A 83 -3.67 -1.74 -9.96
N ASN A 84 -3.43 -1.44 -11.23
CA ASN A 84 -3.36 -0.07 -11.76
C ASN A 84 -4.66 0.73 -11.57
N ASP A 85 -5.78 0.05 -11.30
CA ASP A 85 -7.08 0.64 -11.10
C ASP A 85 -7.21 1.47 -9.82
N VAL A 86 -6.45 1.13 -8.78
CA VAL A 86 -6.48 1.85 -7.49
C VAL A 86 -5.58 3.09 -7.49
N LEU A 87 -4.70 3.24 -8.49
CA LEU A 87 -3.82 4.40 -8.58
C LEU A 87 -4.63 5.62 -9.02
N VAL A 88 -4.67 6.64 -8.14
CA VAL A 88 -5.42 7.90 -8.34
C VAL A 88 -4.52 9.13 -8.32
N GLY A 89 -3.28 9.00 -7.87
CA GLY A 89 -2.34 10.12 -7.86
C GLY A 89 -0.89 9.70 -7.86
N LEU A 90 -0.02 10.60 -8.34
CA LEU A 90 1.41 10.41 -8.39
C LEU A 90 2.16 11.67 -7.97
N GLY A 91 3.26 11.49 -7.24
CA GLY A 91 4.15 12.59 -6.88
C GLY A 91 4.71 13.30 -8.10
N SER A 92 4.92 12.59 -9.21
CA SER A 92 5.42 13.16 -10.45
C SER A 92 4.97 12.28 -11.63
N LEU A 93 4.39 12.89 -12.67
CA LEU A 93 3.87 12.17 -13.84
C LEU A 93 4.95 11.89 -14.90
N GLN A 94 6.10 12.53 -14.79
CA GLN A 94 7.17 12.56 -15.82
C GLN A 94 7.97 11.25 -15.91
N TYR A 95 8.03 10.44 -14.84
CA TYR A 95 8.85 9.22 -14.78
C TYR A 95 8.04 7.91 -14.82
N VAL A 96 6.86 7.95 -15.44
CA VAL A 96 5.98 6.77 -15.53
C VAL A 96 6.25 6.04 -16.85
N SER A 97 6.69 4.78 -16.80
CA SER A 97 6.96 3.95 -17.99
C SER A 97 5.84 2.96 -18.33
N ALA A 98 5.05 2.54 -17.35
CA ALA A 98 3.97 1.57 -17.55
C ALA A 98 2.87 2.13 -18.47
N ALA A 99 2.68 1.48 -19.62
CA ALA A 99 1.65 1.84 -20.60
C ALA A 99 0.22 1.98 -20.02
N PRO A 100 -0.29 1.04 -19.20
CA PRO A 100 -1.64 1.18 -18.63
C PRO A 100 -1.77 2.41 -17.70
N VAL A 101 -0.70 2.76 -17.00
CA VAL A 101 -0.68 3.94 -16.13
C VAL A 101 -0.65 5.22 -16.96
N ARG A 102 0.14 5.28 -18.03
CA ARG A 102 0.16 6.43 -18.96
C ARG A 102 -1.21 6.70 -19.59
N GLN A 103 -1.93 5.65 -20.00
CA GLN A 103 -3.28 5.80 -20.52
C GLN A 103 -4.24 6.39 -19.50
N ARG A 104 -4.16 5.96 -18.22
CA ARG A 104 -5.00 6.51 -17.15
C ARG A 104 -4.65 7.96 -16.82
N ILE A 105 -3.38 8.35 -16.92
CA ILE A 105 -2.95 9.75 -16.82
C ILE A 105 -3.59 10.58 -17.94
N ALA A 106 -3.50 10.12 -19.19
CA ALA A 106 -4.09 10.81 -20.33
C ALA A 106 -5.63 10.93 -20.24
N GLN A 107 -6.29 9.99 -19.56
CA GLN A 107 -7.73 10.03 -19.27
C GLN A 107 -8.10 10.93 -18.08
N GLY A 108 -7.13 11.61 -17.44
CA GLY A 108 -7.38 12.45 -16.26
C GLY A 108 -7.76 11.67 -15.00
N LYS A 109 -7.49 10.36 -14.94
CA LYS A 109 -7.82 9.50 -13.79
C LYS A 109 -6.73 9.46 -12.72
N ILE A 110 -5.55 10.00 -13.03
CA ILE A 110 -4.40 10.07 -12.12
C ILE A 110 -3.93 11.51 -12.06
N PHE A 111 -3.93 12.09 -10.86
CA PHE A 111 -3.55 13.48 -10.62
C PHE A 111 -2.08 13.60 -10.18
N ALA A 112 -1.41 14.68 -10.59
CA ALA A 112 -0.16 15.07 -9.96
C ALA A 112 -0.45 15.59 -8.56
N VAL A 113 0.19 15.00 -7.54
CA VAL A 113 0.03 15.41 -6.13
C VAL A 113 1.32 15.96 -5.53
N GLY A 114 2.43 15.84 -6.24
CA GLY A 114 3.70 16.47 -5.89
C GLY A 114 3.97 17.59 -6.88
N ASP A 115 3.90 18.81 -6.38
CA ASP A 115 4.41 20.00 -7.05
C ASP A 115 5.45 20.58 -6.10
N GLY A 116 6.66 20.01 -6.14
CA GLY A 116 7.77 20.50 -5.34
C GLY A 116 8.25 21.82 -5.91
N ARG A 117 7.62 22.94 -5.53
CA ARG A 117 8.38 24.15 -5.26
C ARG A 117 9.22 23.86 -4.02
N GLU A 118 10.53 23.77 -4.19
CA GLU A 118 11.49 24.03 -3.13
C GLU A 118 11.43 25.52 -2.71
#